data_AF-A0A6G9IDC2-F1
#
_entry.id   AF-A0A6G9IDC2-F1
#
_cell.length_a   1.000
_cell.length_b   1.000
_cell.length_c   1.000
_cell.angle_alpha   90.00
_cell.angle_beta   90.00
_cell.angle_gamma   90.00
#
_symmetry.space_group_name_H-M   'P 1'
#
loop_
_entity.id
_entity.type
_entity.pdbx_description
1 polymer ?
#
loop_
_entity_poly.entity_id
_entity_poly.type
_entity_poly.pdbx_seq_one_letter_code
_entity_poly.pdbx_strand_id
1 'polypeptide(L)'
;MFDISFGQLFLVLIVGLVVLGPKKLPVAIKTVAGWIKTLRSISATVQLELSRELKLQELQDSLKKAEESGLKSITPEIQASIDDLKRVTDSMKKAYQDDIQAPLMKVKDDISDAVTEKPEEPQEK
;
A
#
# COMPACT_ATOMS: atom_id res chain seq x y z
N MET A 1 -15.95 -5.79 -7.61
CA MET A 1 -15.68 -4.43 -7.12
C MET A 1 -14.92 -3.64 -8.19
N PHE A 2 -15.64 -3.28 -9.25
CA PHE A 2 -15.20 -2.35 -10.29
C PHE A 2 -16.44 -1.58 -10.74
N ASP A 3 -17.07 -0.87 -9.80
CA ASP A 3 -18.22 0.00 -10.05
C ASP A 3 -17.76 1.33 -10.66
N ILE A 4 -16.95 1.25 -11.73
CA ILE A 4 -16.60 2.42 -12.54
C ILE A 4 -17.64 2.53 -13.63
N SER A 5 -18.58 3.45 -13.43
CA SER A 5 -19.53 3.84 -14.47
C SER A 5 -18.81 4.55 -15.61
N PHE A 6 -19.30 4.42 -16.84
CA PHE A 6 -18.77 5.13 -18.02
C PHE A 6 -18.60 6.63 -17.78
N GLY A 7 -19.49 7.25 -16.98
CA GLY A 7 -19.39 8.67 -16.60
C GLY A 7 -18.14 8.99 -15.76
N GLN A 8 -17.77 8.11 -14.82
CA GLN A 8 -16.56 8.29 -14.02
C GLN A 8 -15.30 8.11 -14.87
N LEU A 9 -15.30 7.18 -15.82
CA LEU A 9 -14.18 7.02 -16.76
C LEU A 9 -13.97 8.29 -17.60
N PHE A 10 -15.06 8.90 -18.06
CA PHE A 10 -15.01 10.14 -18.84
C PHE A 10 -14.51 11.32 -18.00
N LEU A 11 -14.98 11.43 -16.75
CA LEU A 11 -14.49 12.44 -15.80
C LEU A 11 -12.97 12.31 -15.58
N VAL A 12 -12.49 11.09 -15.32
CA VAL A 12 -11.05 10.82 -15.10
C VAL A 12 -10.25 11.13 -16.37
N LEU A 13 -10.78 10.82 -17.56
CA LEU A 13 -10.16 11.18 -18.83
C LEU A 13 -10.00 12.70 -18.95
N ILE A 14 -11.06 13.47 -18.69
CA ILE A 14 -11.02 14.94 -18.74
C ILE A 14 -10.02 15.49 -17.74
N VAL A 15 -10.07 15.04 -16.47
CA VAL A 15 -9.13 15.47 -15.43
C VAL A 15 -7.69 15.13 -15.83
N GLY A 16 -7.44 13.93 -16.35
CA GLY A 16 -6.13 13.51 -16.85
C GLY A 16 -5.62 14.39 -18.00
N LEU A 17 -6.50 14.79 -18.92
CA LEU A 17 -6.17 15.71 -20.00
C LEU A 17 -5.85 17.11 -19.50
N VAL A 18 -6.52 17.60 -18.46
CA VAL A 18 -6.25 18.93 -17.87
C VAL A 18 -4.96 18.94 -17.06
N VAL A 19 -4.75 17.93 -16.21
CA VAL A 19 -3.58 17.85 -15.31
C VAL A 19 -2.30 17.59 -16.08
N LEU A 20 -2.32 16.60 -16.97
CA LEU A 20 -1.12 16.17 -17.69
C LEU A 20 -0.98 16.87 -19.04
N GLY A 21 -2.09 17.32 -19.63
CA GLY A 21 -2.16 17.87 -20.97
C GLY A 21 -2.41 16.78 -22.04
N PRO A 22 -3.18 17.09 -23.09
CA PRO A 22 -3.51 16.14 -24.17
C PRO A 22 -2.29 15.63 -24.93
N LYS A 23 -1.19 16.40 -24.94
CA LYS A 23 0.06 16.02 -25.62
C LYS A 23 0.90 15.02 -24.81
N LYS A 24 0.78 14.99 -23.49
CA LYS A 24 1.61 14.17 -22.59
C LYS A 24 0.90 12.89 -22.13
N LEU A 25 -0.42 12.90 -22.05
CA LEU A 25 -1.24 11.71 -21.77
C LEU A 25 -0.90 10.49 -22.63
N PRO A 26 -0.78 10.58 -23.98
CA PRO A 26 -0.42 9.42 -24.79
C PRO A 26 1.02 8.93 -24.52
N VAL A 27 1.93 9.83 -24.12
CA VAL A 27 3.30 9.46 -23.76
C VAL A 27 3.31 8.69 -22.45
N ALA A 28 2.56 9.14 -21.43
CA ALA A 28 2.45 8.44 -20.15
C ALA A 28 1.84 7.03 -20.30
N ILE A 29 0.77 6.89 -21.09
CA ILE A 29 0.19 5.57 -21.39
C ILE A 29 1.23 4.68 -22.06
N LYS A 30 1.99 5.19 -23.03
CA LYS A 30 3.06 4.42 -23.69
C LYS A 30 4.15 3.97 -22.73
N THR A 31 4.56 4.82 -21.78
CA THR A 31 5.56 4.46 -20.77
C THR A 31 5.05 3.34 -19.87
N VAL A 32 3.85 3.51 -19.30
CA VAL A 32 3.25 2.51 -18.40
C VAL A 32 2.96 1.21 -19.15
N ALA A 33 2.37 1.28 -20.34
CA ALA A 33 2.11 0.11 -21.17
C ALA A 33 3.42 -0.58 -21.61
N GLY A 34 4.47 0.19 -21.86
CA GLY A 34 5.82 -0.32 -22.11
C GLY A 34 6.34 -1.15 -20.95
N TRP A 35 6.23 -0.65 -19.71
CA TRP A 35 6.65 -1.37 -18.52
C TRP A 35 5.84 -2.64 -18.27
N ILE A 36 4.52 -2.56 -18.41
CA ILE A 36 3.63 -3.72 -18.30
C ILE A 36 3.98 -4.76 -19.37
N LYS A 37 4.27 -4.32 -20.60
CA LYS A 37 4.68 -5.20 -21.70
C LYS A 37 6.03 -5.86 -21.40
N THR A 38 7.00 -5.11 -20.89
CA THR A 38 8.30 -5.65 -20.48
C THR A 38 8.13 -6.71 -19.39
N LEU A 39 7.39 -6.41 -18.33
CA LEU A 39 7.06 -7.38 -17.27
C LEU A 39 6.39 -8.63 -17.82
N ARG A 40 5.37 -8.46 -18.67
CA ARG A 40 4.70 -9.58 -19.33
C ARG A 40 5.62 -10.38 -20.23
N SER A 41 6.55 -9.72 -20.93
CA SER A 41 7.53 -10.39 -21.78
C SER A 41 8.54 -11.20 -20.98
N ILE A 42 8.97 -10.73 -19.81
CA ILE A 42 9.83 -11.50 -18.90
C ILE A 42 9.11 -12.78 -18.48
N SER A 43 7.83 -12.72 -18.08
CA SER A 43 7.06 -13.93 -17.76
C SER A 43 6.89 -14.86 -18.97
N ALA A 44 6.67 -14.30 -20.16
CA ALA A 44 6.51 -15.09 -21.39
C ALA A 44 7.82 -15.78 -21.81
N THR A 45 8.96 -15.08 -21.74
CA THR A 45 10.29 -15.63 -22.01
C THR A 45 10.68 -16.67 -20.97
N VAL A 46 10.42 -16.40 -19.69
CA VAL A 46 10.63 -17.35 -18.60
C VAL A 46 9.81 -18.62 -18.84
N GLN A 47 8.54 -18.55 -19.24
CA GLN A 47 7.75 -19.75 -19.58
C GLN A 47 8.26 -20.50 -20.81
N LEU A 48 8.72 -19.78 -21.85
CA LEU A 48 9.23 -20.36 -23.09
C LEU A 48 10.58 -21.07 -22.90
N GLU A 49 11.45 -20.51 -22.05
CA GLU A 49 12.76 -21.08 -21.68
C GLU A 49 12.67 -22.08 -20.52
N LEU A 50 11.73 -21.96 -19.59
CA LEU A 50 11.48 -22.97 -18.53
C LEU A 50 11.07 -24.34 -19.10
N SER A 51 10.44 -24.35 -20.29
CA SER A 51 10.04 -25.60 -20.96
C SER A 51 11.21 -26.26 -21.73
N ARG A 52 12.32 -25.54 -21.91
CA ARG A 52 13.57 -26.07 -22.46
C ARG A 52 14.55 -26.23 -21.29
N GLU A 53 14.62 -27.43 -20.74
CA GLU A 53 15.72 -27.96 -19.91
C GLU A 53 16.71 -26.92 -19.33
N LEU A 54 16.67 -26.74 -18.00
CA LEU A 54 17.83 -26.37 -17.16
C LEU A 54 18.21 -24.88 -17.00
N LYS A 55 17.26 -23.99 -16.65
CA LYS A 55 17.61 -22.67 -16.07
C LYS A 55 17.03 -22.36 -14.68
N LEU A 56 16.32 -23.30 -14.06
CA LEU A 56 15.89 -23.16 -12.67
C LEU A 56 17.10 -23.07 -11.71
N GLN A 57 18.21 -23.71 -12.05
CA GLN A 57 19.42 -23.71 -11.23
C GLN A 57 20.19 -22.39 -11.35
N GLU A 58 20.33 -21.82 -12.55
CA GLU A 58 20.92 -20.47 -12.72
C GLU A 58 20.05 -19.36 -12.12
N LEU A 59 18.72 -19.48 -12.19
CA LEU A 59 17.82 -18.52 -11.54
C LEU A 59 17.91 -18.64 -10.02
N GLN A 60 17.95 -19.87 -9.46
CA GLN A 60 18.19 -20.07 -8.04
C GLN A 60 19.58 -19.58 -7.62
N ASP A 61 20.63 -19.83 -8.40
CA ASP A 61 21.97 -19.35 -8.10
C ASP A 61 22.06 -17.82 -8.21
N SER A 62 21.35 -17.20 -9.16
CA SER A 62 21.28 -15.75 -9.28
C SER A 62 20.46 -15.12 -8.15
N LEU A 63 19.35 -15.73 -7.76
CA LEU A 63 18.52 -15.30 -6.63
C LEU A 63 19.25 -15.51 -5.30
N LYS A 64 19.87 -16.67 -5.11
CA LYS A 64 20.67 -17.00 -3.92
C LYS A 64 21.92 -16.15 -3.85
N LYS A 65 22.58 -15.84 -4.97
CA LYS A 65 23.70 -14.89 -5.00
C LYS A 65 23.24 -13.45 -4.76
N ALA A 66 22.06 -13.06 -5.21
CA ALA A 66 21.47 -11.75 -4.91
C ALA A 66 21.01 -11.66 -3.45
N GLU A 67 20.47 -12.73 -2.89
CA GLU A 67 20.10 -12.87 -1.48
C GLU A 67 21.36 -12.90 -0.63
N GLU A 68 22.35 -13.75 -0.92
CA GLU A 68 23.64 -13.76 -0.24
C GLU A 68 24.36 -12.43 -0.38
N SER A 69 24.34 -11.79 -1.54
CA SER A 69 24.93 -10.45 -1.69
C SER A 69 24.11 -9.40 -0.98
N GLY A 70 22.78 -9.52 -0.90
CA GLY A 70 21.88 -8.63 -0.16
C GLY A 70 22.01 -8.79 1.35
N LEU A 71 22.15 -10.02 1.83
CA LEU A 71 22.40 -10.43 3.22
C LEU A 71 23.84 -10.08 3.64
N LYS A 72 24.82 -10.21 2.74
CA LYS A 72 26.23 -9.86 2.96
C LYS A 72 26.51 -8.38 2.74
N SER A 73 25.64 -7.69 2.00
CA SER A 73 25.52 -6.22 1.93
C SER A 73 24.47 -5.66 2.89
N ILE A 74 23.99 -6.46 3.85
CA ILE A 74 23.58 -5.95 5.17
C ILE A 74 24.86 -5.41 5.80
N THR A 75 25.25 -4.25 5.28
CA THR A 75 26.24 -3.35 5.82
C THR A 75 25.75 -3.03 7.23
N PRO A 76 26.65 -2.82 8.22
CA PRO A 76 26.27 -2.38 9.57
C PRO A 76 25.29 -1.19 9.57
N GLU A 77 25.24 -0.42 8.49
CA GLU A 77 24.30 0.68 8.22
C GLU A 77 22.81 0.25 8.15
N ILE A 78 22.47 -0.85 7.47
CA ILE A 78 21.08 -1.32 7.36
C ILE A 78 20.64 -1.97 8.68
N GLN A 79 21.54 -2.72 9.34
CA GLN A 79 21.26 -3.29 10.67
C GLN A 79 20.98 -2.18 11.69
N ALA A 80 21.80 -1.12 11.69
CA ALA A 80 21.57 0.07 12.50
C ALA A 80 20.24 0.75 12.17
N SER A 81 19.91 0.88 10.87
CA SER A 81 18.64 1.47 10.42
C SER A 81 17.43 0.64 10.85
N ILE A 82 17.52 -0.69 10.83
CA ILE A 82 16.48 -1.60 11.32
C ILE A 82 16.33 -1.49 12.84
N ASP A 83 17.43 -1.38 13.59
CA ASP A 83 17.40 -1.19 15.04
C ASP A 83 16.81 0.17 15.45
N ASP A 84 17.14 1.24 14.73
CA ASP A 84 16.54 2.57 14.94
C ASP A 84 15.06 2.57 14.59
N LEU A 85 14.67 1.94 13.47
CA LEU A 85 13.25 1.81 13.10
C LEU A 85 12.47 0.98 14.12
N LYS A 86 13.08 -0.08 14.67
CA LYS A 86 12.49 -0.88 15.75
C LYS A 86 12.28 -0.06 17.01
N ARG A 87 13.25 0.75 17.42
CA ARG A 87 13.14 1.67 18.57
C ARG A 87 12.06 2.73 18.40
N VAL A 88 11.97 3.32 17.20
CA VAL A 88 10.91 4.29 16.87
C VAL A 88 9.54 3.62 16.88
N THR A 89 9.44 2.41 16.33
CA THR A 89 8.18 1.64 16.32
C THR A 89 7.77 1.24 17.74
N ASP A 90 8.70 0.80 18.59
CA ASP A 90 8.43 0.43 19.98
C ASP A 90 8.03 1.63 20.84
N SER A 91 8.67 2.79 20.64
CA SER A 91 8.30 4.03 21.33
C SER A 91 6.95 4.58 20.86
N MET A 92 6.65 4.52 19.56
CA MET A 92 5.33 4.82 19.02
C MET A 92 4.26 3.87 19.56
N LYS A 93 4.54 2.57 19.59
CA LYS A 93 3.63 1.56 20.14
C LYS A 93 3.37 1.82 21.63
N LYS A 94 4.40 2.19 22.39
CA LYS A 94 4.28 2.52 23.81
C LYS A 94 3.50 3.80 24.04
N ALA A 95 3.78 4.87 23.28
CA ALA A 95 3.03 6.12 23.33
C ALA A 95 1.56 5.89 22.93
N TYR A 96 1.29 5.09 21.90
CA TYR A 96 -0.07 4.72 21.52
C TYR A 96 -0.77 3.88 22.61
N GLN A 97 -0.03 3.01 23.30
CA GLN A 97 -0.56 2.21 24.41
C GLN A 97 -0.86 3.06 25.66
N ASP A 98 -0.08 4.10 25.93
CA ASP A 98 -0.24 5.03 27.07
C ASP A 98 -1.31 6.11 26.79
N ASP A 99 -1.25 6.77 25.63
CA ASP A 99 -2.13 7.91 25.28
C ASP A 99 -3.51 7.48 24.76
N ILE A 100 -3.66 6.27 24.18
CA ILE A 100 -4.96 5.85 23.63
C ILE A 100 -5.75 4.99 24.62
N GLN A 101 -5.13 4.22 25.51
CA GLN A 101 -5.91 3.38 26.45
C GLN A 101 -6.45 4.12 27.67
N ALA A 102 -5.79 5.18 28.16
CA ALA A 102 -6.31 5.93 29.30
C ALA A 102 -7.56 6.78 28.99
N PRO A 103 -7.72 7.40 27.80
CA PRO A 103 -8.91 8.19 27.48
C PRO A 103 -10.07 7.38 26.88
N LEU A 104 -9.82 6.21 26.27
CA LEU A 104 -10.85 5.42 25.58
C LEU A 104 -11.82 4.69 26.54
N MET A 105 -11.44 4.50 27.81
CA MET A 105 -12.39 4.07 28.85
C MET A 105 -13.26 5.24 29.30
N LYS A 106 -12.68 6.44 29.49
CA LYS A 106 -13.40 7.62 29.99
C LYS A 106 -14.44 8.16 29.01
N VAL A 107 -14.15 8.16 27.71
CA VAL A 107 -15.11 8.56 26.67
C VAL A 107 -16.31 7.61 26.59
N LYS A 108 -16.16 6.34 27.00
CA LYS A 108 -17.27 5.38 26.99
C LYS A 108 -18.21 5.57 28.18
N ASP A 109 -17.71 6.06 29.31
CA ASP A 109 -18.52 6.38 30.49
C ASP A 109 -19.35 7.66 30.25
N ASP A 110 -18.75 8.73 29.70
CA ASP A 110 -19.46 10.00 29.43
C ASP A 110 -20.56 9.89 28.35
N ILE A 111 -20.43 8.96 27.38
CA ILE A 111 -21.44 8.77 26.31
C ILE A 111 -22.58 7.83 26.77
N SER A 112 -22.36 6.97 27.77
CA SER A 112 -23.40 6.07 28.27
C SER A 112 -24.45 6.79 29.13
N ASP A 113 -24.06 7.88 29.81
CA ASP A 113 -24.98 8.68 30.63
C ASP A 113 -25.84 9.64 29.79
N ALA A 114 -25.42 9.98 28.56
CA ALA A 114 -26.16 10.88 27.66
C ALA A 114 -27.23 10.19 26.79
N VAL A 115 -27.33 8.85 26.83
CA VAL A 115 -28.24 8.05 25.98
C VAL A 115 -29.29 7.28 26.80
N THR A 116 -29.58 7.71 28.04
CA THR A 116 -30.75 7.23 28.81
C THR A 116 -31.56 8.39 29.38
N GLU A 117 -31.98 9.32 28.53
CA GLU A 117 -33.23 10.06 28.76
C GLU A 117 -33.98 10.15 27.42
N LYS A 118 -34.85 9.16 27.20
CA LYS A 118 -35.80 9.08 26.09
C LYS A 118 -36.99 10.03 26.40
N PRO A 119 -37.76 10.45 25.38
CA PRO A 119 -38.55 11.67 25.32
C PRO A 119 -39.87 11.60 26.09
N GLU A 120 -40.25 12.73 26.70
CA GLU A 120 -41.65 13.05 27.00
C GLU A 120 -42.03 14.35 26.27
N GLU A 121 -42.69 14.18 25.12
CA GLU A 121 -43.85 15.01 24.75
C GLU A 121 -45.07 14.43 25.54
N PRO A 122 -46.19 15.13 25.85
CA PRO A 122 -46.68 16.36 25.22
C PRO A 122 -47.58 17.32 26.07
N GLN A 123 -47.93 18.47 25.46
CA GLN A 123 -49.22 19.22 25.53
C GLN A 123 -49.57 20.26 26.62
N GLU A 124 -50.22 21.32 26.10
CA GLU A 124 -51.34 22.10 26.67
C GLU A 124 -51.06 23.29 27.60
N LYS A 125 -51.09 24.51 27.04
CA LYS A 125 -52.20 25.47 27.25
C LYS A 125 -52.17 26.65 26.28
#